data_AF-A0A1I6X7D5-F1
#
_entry.id   AF-A0A1I6X7D5-F1
#
_cell.length_a   1.000
_cell.length_b   1.000
_cell.length_c   1.000
_cell.angle_alpha   90.00
_cell.angle_beta   90.00
_cell.angle_gamma   90.00
#
_symmetry.space_group_name_H-M   'P 1'
#
loop_
_entity.id
_entity.type
_entity.pdbx_description
1 polymer ?
#
loop_
_entity_poly.entity_id
_entity_poly.type
_entity_poly.pdbx_seq_one_letter_code
_entity_poly.pdbx_strand_id
1 'polypeptide(L)' 'MTADVVLRWLFALVVAVMLTVFGLLLVTGEYYNEGPVLLRVAEDHGLHQGDIFVLTGWAAGMLSLSGLLLLRRR' A
#
# COMPACT_ATOMS: atom_id res chain seq x y z
N MET A 1 -13.95 14.42 20.32
CA MET A 1 -13.60 14.51 18.89
C MET A 1 -14.85 14.97 18.16
N THR A 2 -14.74 16.00 17.33
CA THR A 2 -15.87 16.48 16.52
C THR A 2 -16.17 15.47 15.40
N ALA A 3 -17.42 15.38 14.94
CA ALA A 3 -17.86 14.34 13.99
C ALA A 3 -17.09 14.37 12.66
N ASP A 4 -16.66 15.56 12.22
CA ASP A 4 -15.82 15.77 11.04
C ASP A 4 -14.43 15.12 11.17
N VAL A 5 -13.83 15.17 12.37
CA VAL A 5 -12.55 14.53 12.65
C VAL A 5 -12.71 13.02 12.57
N VAL A 6 -13.74 12.47 13.21
CA VAL A 6 -14.02 11.03 13.20
C VAL A 6 -14.25 10.53 11.78
N LEU A 7 -15.05 11.23 10.98
CA LEU A 7 -15.34 10.85 9.60
C LEU A 7 -14.11 10.89 8.70
N ARG A 8 -13.24 11.90 8.88
CA ARG A 8 -11.96 11.99 8.15
C ARG A 8 -11.01 10.84 8.48
N TRP A 9 -10.93 10.43 9.75
CA TRP A 9 -10.15 9.27 10.17
C TRP A 9 -10.73 7.96 9.63
N LEU A 10 -12.06 7.81 9.60
CA LEU A 10 -12.72 6.64 8.99
C LEU A 10 -12.41 6.52 7.50
N PHE A 11 -12.54 7.60 6.73
CA PHE A 11 -12.18 7.56 5.30
C PHE A 11 -10.70 7.24 5.09
N ALA A 12 -9.82 7.83 5.90
CA ALA A 12 -8.41 7.51 5.83
C ALA A 12 -8.14 6.03 6.14
N LEU A 13 -8.78 5.48 7.17
CA LEU A 13 -8.66 4.07 7.51
C LEU A 13 -9.09 3.18 6.35
N VAL A 14 -10.22 3.47 5.72
CA VAL A 14 -10.72 2.72 4.56
C VAL A 14 -9.72 2.75 3.40
N VAL A 15 -9.18 3.94 3.07
CA VAL A 15 -8.16 4.08 2.02
C VAL A 15 -6.89 3.29 2.36
N ALA A 16 -6.40 3.39 3.59
CA ALA A 16 -5.22 2.66 4.04
C ALA A 16 -5.41 1.14 3.94
N VAL A 17 -6.58 0.63 4.34
CA VAL A 17 -6.94 -0.78 4.23
C VAL A 17 -7.01 -1.20 2.77
N MET A 18 -7.70 -0.45 1.91
CA MET A 18 -7.81 -0.78 0.48
C MET A 18 -6.45 -0.84 -0.20
N LEU A 19 -5.59 0.17 0.01
CA LEU A 19 -4.24 0.19 -0.56
C LEU A 19 -3.41 -1.00 -0.08
N THR A 20 -3.54 -1.38 1.19
CA THR A 20 -2.80 -2.51 1.76
C THR A 20 -3.30 -3.83 1.20
N VAL A 21 -4.61 -4.04 1.13
CA VAL A 21 -5.20 -5.27 0.59
C VAL A 21 -4.85 -5.42 -0.89
N PHE A 22 -5.02 -4.38 -1.71
CA PHE A 22 -4.65 -4.45 -3.12
C PHE A 22 -3.15 -4.58 -3.33
N GLY A 23 -2.33 -3.86 -2.55
CA GLY A 23 -0.88 -4.01 -2.59
C GLY A 23 -0.45 -5.44 -2.30
N LEU A 24 -1.02 -6.08 -1.27
CA LEU A 24 -0.77 -7.48 -0.96
C LEU A 24 -1.22 -8.41 -2.08
N LEU A 25 -2.46 -8.27 -2.57
CA LEU A 25 -2.98 -9.11 -3.65
C LEU A 25 -2.16 -9.02 -4.94
N LEU A 26 -1.60 -7.85 -5.22
CA LEU A 26 -0.74 -7.64 -6.38
C LEU A 26 0.66 -8.22 -6.18
N VAL A 27 1.19 -8.22 -4.96
CA VAL A 27 2.53 -8.77 -4.65
C VAL A 27 2.49 -10.30 -4.48
N THR A 28 1.40 -10.83 -3.93
CA THR A 28 1.23 -12.28 -3.71
C THR A 28 0.45 -12.97 -4.82
N GLY A 29 0.00 -12.21 -5.83
CA GLY A 29 -0.71 -12.78 -6.96
C GLY A 29 0.27 -13.47 -7.88
N GLU A 30 -0.02 -14.72 -8.27
CA GLU A 30 0.78 -15.41 -9.28
C GLU A 30 0.37 -14.92 -10.67
N TYR A 31 1.21 -14.09 -11.28
CA TYR A 31 1.02 -13.58 -12.61
C TYR A 31 1.95 -14.30 -13.60
N TYR A 32 1.36 -14.88 -14.64
CA TYR A 32 2.08 -15.61 -15.68
C TYR A 32 3.13 -14.77 -16.46
N ASN A 33 3.10 -13.45 -16.29
CA ASN A 33 3.99 -12.48 -16.96
C ASN A 33 4.77 -11.64 -15.94
N GLU A 34 5.24 -12.30 -14.89
CA GLU A 34 6.18 -11.73 -13.93
C GLU A 34 7.51 -11.48 -14.63
N GLY A 35 7.93 -10.21 -14.67
CA GLY A 35 9.29 -9.85 -15.04
C GLY A 35 10.32 -10.56 -14.14
N PRO A 36 11.63 -10.39 -14.41
CA PRO A 36 12.66 -11.14 -13.68
C PRO A 36 12.48 -11.02 -12.16
N VAL A 37 12.61 -12.15 -11.46
CA VAL A 37 12.66 -12.19 -10.00
C VAL A 37 13.88 -11.38 -9.56
N LEU A 38 13.65 -10.36 -8.74
CA LEU A 38 14.72 -9.49 -8.24
C LEU A 38 15.22 -9.92 -6.87
N LEU A 39 14.36 -10.52 -6.04
CA LEU A 39 14.66 -10.95 -4.69
C LEU A 39 13.88 -12.21 -4.36
N ARG A 40 14.53 -13.24 -3.82
CA ARG A 40 13.85 -14.47 -3.40
C ARG A 40 13.53 -14.36 -1.91
N VAL A 41 12.24 -14.37 -1.56
CA VAL A 41 11.75 -14.19 -0.18
C VAL A 41 11.55 -15.55 0.51
N ALA A 42 11.15 -16.58 -0.24
CA ALA A 42 11.05 -17.97 0.19
C ALA A 42 11.43 -18.94 -0.95
N GLU A 43 11.50 -20.25 -0.68
CA GLU A 43 11.82 -21.25 -1.72
C GLU A 43 10.81 -21.20 -2.88
N ASP A 44 9.56 -20.85 -2.59
CA ASP A 44 8.39 -20.77 -3.48
C ASP A 44 7.91 -19.33 -3.76
N HIS A 45 8.54 -18.29 -3.18
CA HIS A 45 8.10 -16.90 -3.36
C HIS A 45 9.27 -15.97 -3.68
N GLY A 46 9.19 -15.30 -4.82
CA GLY A 46 10.10 -14.24 -5.25
C GLY A 46 9.38 -12.91 -5.36
N LEU A 47 10.04 -11.83 -4.95
CA LEU A 47 9.68 -10.47 -5.30
C LEU A 47 10.11 -10.21 -6.75
N HIS A 48 9.12 -9.88 -7.58
CA HIS A 48 9.28 -9.55 -8.98
C HIS A 48 9.53 -8.07 -9.17
N GLN A 49 10.07 -7.70 -10.34
CA GLN A 49 10.25 -6.28 -10.69
C GLN A 49 8.93 -5.48 -10.67
N GLY A 50 7.81 -6.13 -10.96
CA GLY A 50 6.47 -5.52 -10.83
C GLY A 50 6.13 -5.12 -9.39
N ASP A 51 6.57 -5.91 -8.41
CA ASP A 51 6.28 -5.71 -6.99
C ASP A 51 6.96 -4.46 -6.45
N ILE A 52 8.13 -4.08 -6.99
CA ILE A 52 8.79 -2.82 -6.61
C ILE A 52 7.89 -1.63 -6.92
N PHE A 53 7.23 -1.62 -8.08
CA PHE A 53 6.32 -0.54 -8.44
C PHE A 53 5.08 -0.53 -7.53
N VAL A 54 4.54 -1.70 -7.21
CA VAL A 54 3.40 -1.83 -6.28
C VAL A 54 3.77 -1.35 -4.87
N LEU A 55 4.90 -1.79 -4.32
CA LEU A 55 5.37 -1.42 -2.99
C LEU A 55 5.70 0.07 -2.88
N THR A 56 6.34 0.65 -3.90
CA THR A 56 6.63 2.09 -3.92
C THR A 56 5.35 2.92 -4.06
N GLY A 57 4.40 2.50 -4.89
CA GLY A 57 3.08 3.12 -4.99
C GLY A 57 2.30 3.06 -3.69
N TRP A 58 2.29 1.90 -3.03
CA TRP A 58 1.68 1.72 -1.71
C TRP A 58 2.32 2.64 -0.66
N ALA A 59 3.65 2.67 -0.59
CA ALA A 59 4.38 3.52 0.35
C ALA A 59 4.09 5.01 0.12
N ALA A 60 4.10 5.47 -1.14
CA ALA A 60 3.77 6.84 -1.49
C ALA A 60 2.32 7.20 -1.11
N GLY A 61 1.37 6.28 -1.32
CA GLY A 61 -0.03 6.46 -0.91
C GLY A 61 -0.19 6.58 0.61
N MET A 62 0.46 5.69 1.38
CA MET A 62 0.43 5.72 2.85
C MET A 62 1.08 6.97 3.42
N LEU A 63 2.21 7.42 2.86
CA LEU A 63 2.88 8.66 3.27
C LEU A 63 2.03 9.88 2.95
N SER A 64 1.40 9.93 1.77
CA SER A 64 0.51 11.03 1.38
C SER A 64 -0.71 11.12 2.29
N LEU A 65 -1.33 9.97 2.61
CA LEU A 65 -2.45 9.90 3.53
C LEU A 65 -2.06 10.32 4.96
N SER A 66 -0.92 9.84 5.44
CA SER A 66 -0.37 10.22 6.74
C SER A 66 -0.09 11.72 6.79
N GLY A 67 0.51 12.26 5.73
CA GLY A 67 0.74 13.69 5.58
C GLY A 67 -0.56 14.49 5.64
N LEU A 68 -1.59 14.06 4.91
CA LEU A 68 -2.91 14.69 4.93
C LEU A 68 -3.51 14.72 6.34
N LEU A 69 -3.35 13.66 7.13
CA LEU A 69 -3.86 13.59 8.50
C LEU A 69 -3.05 14.42 9.49
N LEU A 70 -1.72 14.36 9.39
CA LEU A 70 -0.80 14.89 10.39
C LEU A 70 -0.39 16.35 10.14
N LEU A 71 -0.26 16.79 8.88
CA LEU A 71 0.19 18.16 8.58
C LEU A 71 -0.89 19.22 8.83
N ARG A 72 -2.17 18.85 8.96
CA ARG A 72 -3.27 19.79 9.25
C ARG A 72 -3.31 20.28 10.71
N ARG A 73 -2.26 20.01 11.49
CA ARG A 73 -2.15 20.35 12.92
C ARG A 73 -1.28 21.59 13.19
N ARG A 74 -0.84 22.32 12.15
CA ARG A 74 -0.17 23.62 12.26
C ARG A 74 -1.07 24.74 11.78
#